data_AF-A0A8X7B8T9-F1
#
_entry.id   AF-A0A8X7B8T9-F1
#
_cell.length_a   1.000
_cell.length_b   1.000
_cell.length_c   1.000
_cell.angle_alpha   90.00
_cell.angle_beta   90.00
_cell.angle_gamma   90.00
#
_symmetry.space_group_name_H-M   'P 1'
#
loop_
_entity.id
_entity.type
_entity.pdbx_description
1 polymer ?
#
loop_
_entity_poly.entity_id
_entity_poly.type
_entity_poly.pdbx_seq_one_letter_code
_entity_poly.pdbx_strand_id
1 'polypeptide(L)' 'MDDILTPIVLPMLSSRPGAIYQQDNARPHTARLSQQCLQGYDVLPWPARSPDLSPIEHVCEGNCSRPEIQEN' A
#
# COMPACT_ATOMS: atom_id res chain seq x y z
N MET A 1 -2.29 -11.47 -5.61
CA MET A 1 -2.78 -10.29 -4.84
C MET A 1 -3.57 -10.81 -3.65
N ASP A 2 -4.52 -11.70 -3.91
CA ASP A 2 -5.24 -12.49 -2.91
C ASP A 2 -4.31 -13.33 -2.03
N ASP A 3 -3.17 -13.77 -2.56
CA ASP A 3 -2.17 -14.56 -1.85
C ASP A 3 -1.58 -13.84 -0.62
N ILE A 4 -1.71 -12.51 -0.57
CA ILE A 4 -1.21 -11.68 0.54
C ILE A 4 -2.38 -11.01 1.27
N LEU A 5 -3.32 -10.41 0.53
CA LEU A 5 -4.44 -9.70 1.13
C LEU A 5 -5.26 -10.63 2.03
N THR A 6 -5.66 -11.80 1.52
CA THR A 6 -6.57 -12.71 2.21
C THR A 6 -5.95 -13.40 3.42
N PRO A 7 -4.76 -14.06 3.34
CA PRO A 7 -4.23 -14.78 4.49
C PRO A 7 -3.51 -13.90 5.52
N ILE A 8 -3.04 -12.70 5.14
CA ILE A 8 -2.21 -11.87 6.03
C ILE A 8 -2.95 -10.58 6.42
N VAL A 9 -3.40 -9.80 5.44
CA VAL A 9 -3.92 -8.44 5.71
C VAL A 9 -5.30 -8.48 6.35
N LEU A 10 -6.23 -9.29 5.84
CA LEU A 10 -7.61 -9.33 6.37
C LEU A 10 -7.69 -9.80 7.84
N PRO A 11 -6.97 -10.85 8.28
CA PRO A 11 -6.95 -11.22 9.69
C PRO A 11 -6.37 -10.12 10.58
N MET A 12 -5.33 -9.42 10.14
CA MET A 12 -4.74 -8.32 10.89
C MET A 12 -5.72 -7.16 11.07
N LEU A 13 -6.42 -6.77 10.00
CA LEU A 13 -7.46 -5.73 10.07
C LEU A 13 -8.64 -6.17 10.95
N SER A 14 -9.08 -7.42 10.83
CA SER A 14 -10.18 -7.97 11.63
C SER A 14 -9.87 -7.99 13.13
N SER A 15 -8.60 -8.21 13.50
CA SER A 15 -8.17 -8.21 14.91
C SER A 15 -8.03 -6.81 15.54
N ARG A 16 -8.16 -5.74 14.75
CA ARG A 16 -7.92 -4.35 15.19
C ARG A 16 -9.11 -3.46 14.82
N PRO A 17 -10.15 -3.39 15.66
CA PRO A 17 -11.29 -2.51 15.43
C PRO A 17 -10.86 -1.05 15.24
N GLY A 18 -11.35 -0.41 14.17
CA GLY A 18 -11.02 0.98 13.82
C GLY A 18 -9.68 1.16 13.09
N ALA A 19 -9.01 0.09 12.68
CA ALA A 19 -7.83 0.19 11.83
C ALA A 19 -8.19 0.65 10.41
N ILE A 20 -7.39 1.57 9.88
CA ILE A 20 -7.49 2.05 8.49
C ILE A 20 -6.32 1.44 7.71
N TYR A 21 -6.63 0.77 6.59
CA TYR A 21 -5.65 0.20 5.70
C TYR A 21 -5.10 1.26 4.74
N GLN A 22 -3.78 1.39 4.67
CA GLN A 22 -3.10 2.29 3.73
C GLN A 22 -2.39 1.46 2.66
N GLN A 23 -2.62 1.80 1.40
CA GLN A 23 -1.90 1.27 0.24
C GLN A 23 -1.72 2.39 -0.79
N ASP A 24 -0.72 2.27 -1.66
CA ASP A 24 -0.56 3.17 -2.80
C ASP A 24 -1.55 2.83 -3.93
N ASN A 25 -1.59 3.69 -4.94
CA ASN A 25 -2.45 3.51 -6.11
C ASN A 25 -1.75 2.79 -7.28
N ALA A 26 -0.69 2.00 -7.04
CA ALA A 26 -0.07 1.27 -8.14
C ALA A 26 -1.06 0.25 -8.73
N ARG A 27 -0.92 -0.01 -10.04
CA ARG A 27 -1.88 -0.81 -10.82
C ARG A 27 -2.29 -2.15 -10.20
N PRO A 28 -1.40 -2.91 -9.53
CA PRO A 28 -1.79 -4.13 -8.83
C PRO A 28 -2.76 -3.86 -7.67
N HIS A 29 -2.57 -2.78 -6.92
CA HIS A 29 -3.34 -2.42 -5.72
C HIS A 29 -4.73 -1.86 -6.06
N THR A 30 -4.85 -1.23 -7.22
CA THR A 30 -6.13 -0.79 -7.78
C THR A 30 -6.83 -1.86 -8.61
N ALA A 31 -6.29 -3.08 -8.71
CA ALA A 31 -6.96 -4.16 -9.43
C ALA A 31 -8.31 -4.45 -8.77
N ARG A 32 -9.31 -4.79 -9.60
CA ARG A 32 -10.68 -5.08 -9.15
C ARG A 32 -10.71 -6.10 -8.00
N LEU A 33 -9.86 -7.11 -8.09
CA LEU A 33 -9.78 -8.18 -7.10
C LEU A 33 -9.32 -7.65 -5.73
N SER A 34 -8.29 -6.81 -5.71
CA SER A 34 -7.80 -6.13 -4.51
C SER A 34 -8.87 -5.24 -3.87
N GLN A 35 -9.62 -4.50 -4.70
CA GLN A 35 -10.74 -3.68 -4.23
C GLN A 35 -11.88 -4.53 -3.64
N GLN A 36 -12.20 -5.67 -4.25
CA GLN A 36 -13.22 -6.58 -3.75
C GLN A 36 -12.84 -7.19 -2.39
N CYS A 37 -11.57 -7.57 -2.19
CA CYS A 37 -11.09 -8.07 -0.91
C CYS A 37 -11.21 -7.03 0.22
N LEU A 38 -11.07 -5.74 -0.11
CA LEU A 38 -11.06 -4.64 0.86
C LEU A 38 -12.41 -3.93 1.00
N GLN A 39 -13.46 -4.35 0.28
CA GLN A 39 -14.76 -3.66 0.24
C GLN A 39 -15.45 -3.51 1.62
N GLY A 40 -15.06 -4.31 2.61
CA GLY A 40 -15.58 -4.25 3.99
C GLY A 40 -14.66 -3.57 5.00
N TYR A 41 -13.56 -2.95 4.56
CA TYR A 41 -12.56 -2.34 5.44
C TYR A 41 -12.36 -0.86 5.08
N ASP A 42 -12.00 -0.07 6.08
CA ASP A 42 -11.64 1.33 5.85
C ASP A 42 -10.28 1.40 5.17
N VAL A 43 -10.26 1.94 3.94
CA VAL A 43 -9.03 2.16 3.16
C VAL A 43 -8.78 3.66 3.04
N LEU A 44 -7.57 4.09 3.39
CA LEU A 44 -7.17 5.49 3.28
C LEU A 44 -7.08 5.90 1.80
N PRO A 45 -7.79 6.96 1.36
CA PRO A 45 -7.63 7.47 0.01
C PRO A 45 -6.23 8.06 -0.16
N TRP A 46 -5.45 7.51 -1.08
CA TRP A 46 -4.09 7.96 -1.36
C TRP A 46 -4.04 8.94 -2.54
N PRO A 47 -3.35 10.08 -2.45
CA PRO A 47 -3.12 10.94 -3.62
C PRO A 47 -2.14 10.31 -4.60
N ALA A 48 -2.33 10.58 -5.90
CA ALA A 48 -1.45 10.05 -6.94
C ALA A 48 -0.06 10.69 -6.86
N ARG A 49 1.00 9.87 -7.02
CA ARG A 49 2.41 10.31 -7.06
C ARG A 49 2.89 11.01 -5.78
N SER A 50 2.39 10.59 -4.62
CA SER A 50 2.85 11.08 -3.32
C SER A 50 3.54 9.97 -2.52
N PRO A 51 4.77 9.57 -2.90
CA PRO A 51 5.56 8.63 -2.11
C PRO A 51 5.98 9.26 -0.77
N ASP A 52 6.20 10.58 -0.74
CA ASP A 52 6.58 11.39 0.42
C ASP A 52 5.59 11.31 1.59
N LEU A 53 4.34 10.97 1.31
CA LEU A 53 3.31 10.85 2.35
C LEU A 53 3.33 9.49 3.05
N SER A 54 4.01 8.49 2.48
CA SER A 54 3.99 7.12 3.00
C SER A 54 5.01 6.96 4.11
N PRO A 55 4.60 6.60 5.34
CA PRO A 55 5.54 6.33 6.43
C PRO A 55 6.53 5.19 6.10
N ILE A 56 6.18 4.30 5.17
CA ILE A 56 7.04 3.19 4.76
C ILE A 56 8.21 3.66 3.90
N GLU A 57 8.03 4.74 3.12
CA GLU A 57 9.10 5.28 2.28
C GLU A 57 10.25 5.79 3.14
N HIS A 58 9.97 6.43 4.28
CA HIS A 58 11.02 6.87 5.22
C HIS A 58 11.81 5.68 5.84
N VAL A 59 11.19 4.51 6.00
CA VAL A 59 11.88 3.29 6.46
C VAL A 59 12.70 2.66 5.32
N CYS A 60 12.21 2.77 4.09
CA CYS A 60 12.81 2.20 2.88
C CYS A 60 13.87 3.11 2.23
N GLU A 61 13.87 4.42 2.50
CA GLU A 61 14.85 5.42 2.03
C GLU A 61 16.28 5.02 2.41
N GLY A 62 16.47 4.39 3.57
CA GLY A 62 17.77 3.83 3.99
C GLY A 62 18.25 2.64 3.17
N ASN A 63 17.40 2.03 2.34
CA ASN A 63 17.70 0.84 1.54
C ASN A 63 17.52 1.07 0.02
N CYS A 64 16.97 2.20 -0.39
CA CYS A 64 16.66 2.49 -1.79
C CYS A 64 17.46 3.72 -2.26
N SER A 65 18.76 3.55 -2.45
CA SER A 65 19.54 4.51 -3.24
C SER A 65 19.02 4.46 -4.68
N ARG A 66 18.20 5.43 -5.06
CA ARG A 66 17.83 5.68 -6.46
C ARG A 66 19.13 5.95 -7.23
N PRO A 67 19.54 5.15 -8.23
CA PRO A 67 20.66 5.56 -9.06
C PRO A 67 20.23 6.84 -9.78
N GLU A 68 20.90 7.96 -9.49
CA GLU A 68 20.86 9.13 -10.36
C GLU A 68 21.29 8.66 -11.75
N ILE A 69 20.34 8.58 -12.68
CA ILE A 69 20.68 8.56 -14.09
C ILE A 69 21.23 9.96 -14.37
N GLN A 70 22.56 10.09 -14.37
CA GLN A 70 23.21 11.24 -14.98
C GLN A 70 22.92 11.14 -16.48
N GLU A 71 21.99 11.96 -16.98
CA GLU A 71 21.85 12.18 -18.42
C GLU A 71 23.13 12.87 -18.90
N ASN A 72 23.80 12.23 -19.87
CA ASN A 72 24.92 12.77 -20.62
C ASN A 72 24.40 13.45 -21.89
#